data_AF-A0A949XVG2-F1
#
_entry.id   AF-A0A949XVG2-F1
#
_cell.length_a   1.000
_cell.length_b   1.000
_cell.length_c   1.000
_cell.angle_alpha   90.00
_cell.angle_beta   90.00
_cell.angle_gamma   90.00
#
_symmetry.space_group_name_H-M   'P 1'
#
loop_
_entity.id
_entity.type
_entity.pdbx_description
1 polymer ?
#
loop_
_entity_poly.entity_id
_entity_poly.type
_entity_poly.pdbx_seq_one_letter_code
_entity_poly.pdbx_strand_id
1 'polypeptide(L)' 'MPTLLMIDDEGPILHFFRRAFQGPEVEVLTATSAAVGLELFARHRPGAEGDGYCNDRASCFSPR' A
#
# COMPACT_ATOMS: atom_id res chain seq x y z
N MET A 1 -8.06 1.62 -13.36
CA MET A 1 -6.93 2.42 -12.88
C MET A 1 -6.30 1.64 -11.73
N PRO A 2 -5.00 1.33 -11.76
CA PRO A 2 -4.31 0.71 -10.63
C PRO A 2 -4.33 1.64 -9.40
N THR A 3 -4.46 1.04 -8.22
CA THR A 3 -4.45 1.75 -6.94
C THR A 3 -3.13 1.45 -6.24
N LEU A 4 -2.41 2.50 -5.84
CA LEU A 4 -1.19 2.42 -5.05
C LEU A 4 -1.50 2.79 -3.60
N LEU A 5 -1.34 1.85 -2.68
CA LEU A 5 -1.47 2.08 -1.24
C LEU A 5 -0.08 2.27 -0.62
N MET A 6 0.13 3.40 0.04
CA MET A 6 1.36 3.68 0.77
C MET A 6 1.11 3.76 2.27
N ILE A 7 1.93 3.08 3.06
CA ILE A 7 1.82 3.02 4.51
C ILE A 7 3.15 3.48 5.09
N ASP A 8 3.15 4.58 5.84
CA ASP A 8 4.33 5.16 6.46
C ASP A 8 3.88 6.06 7.62
N ASP A 9 4.58 6.08 8.75
CA ASP A 9 4.22 6.90 9.91
C ASP A 9 4.63 8.37 9.76
N GLU A 10 5.41 8.71 8.73
CA GLU A 10 5.84 10.06 8.41
C GLU A 10 4.91 10.76 7.41
N GLY A 11 4.13 11.73 7.90
CA GLY A 11 3.28 12.59 7.08
C GLY A 11 4.01 13.28 5.89
N PRO A 12 5.25 13.80 6.04
CA PRO A 12 5.99 14.39 4.93
C PRO A 12 6.26 13.43 3.77
N ILE A 13 6.58 12.17 4.06
CA ILE A 13 6.80 11.13 3.06
C ILE A 13 5.51 10.86 2.29
N LEU A 14 4.38 10.66 3.00
CA LEU A 14 3.08 10.46 2.36
C LEU A 14 2.68 11.63 1.45
N HIS A 15 2.97 12.87 1.87
CA HIS A 15 2.69 14.05 1.07
C HIS A 15 3.56 14.12 -0.19
N PHE A 16 4.85 13.76 -0.09
CA PHE A 16 5.73 13.68 -1.25
C PHE A 16 5.19 12.70 -2.30
N PHE A 17 4.78 11.50 -1.90
CA PHE A 17 4.27 10.49 -2.82
C PHE A 17 2.94 10.88 -3.47
N ARG A 18 2.03 11.50 -2.72
CA ARG A 18 0.81 12.09 -3.29
C ARG A 18 1.12 13.13 -4.38
N ARG A 19 2.27 13.81 -4.30
CA ARG A 19 2.72 14.77 -5.31
C ARG A 19 3.46 14.12 -6.47
N ALA A 20 4.27 13.11 -6.20
CA ALA A 20 5.03 12.39 -7.21
C ALA A 20 4.13 11.63 -8.20
N PHE A 21 2.98 11.13 -7.73
CA PHE A 21 2.05 10.31 -8.51
C PHE A 21 0.75 11.06 -8.91
N GLN A 22 0.86 12.36 -9.20
CA GLN A 22 -0.28 13.18 -9.65
C GLN A 22 -0.59 12.91 -11.13
N GLY A 23 -1.38 11.88 -11.42
CA GLY A 23 -1.84 11.58 -12.77
C GLY A 23 -3.05 10.64 -12.80
N PRO A 24 -3.80 10.60 -13.90
CA PRO A 24 -4.96 9.70 -14.05
C PRO A 24 -4.55 8.22 -14.16
N GLU A 25 -3.24 7.95 -14.19
CA GLU A 25 -2.69 6.61 -14.36
C GLU A 25 -2.78 5.78 -13.08
N VAL A 26 -2.73 6.41 -11.90
CA VAL A 26 -2.71 5.73 -10.61
C VAL A 26 -3.55 6.49 -9.59
N GLU A 27 -4.40 5.78 -8.85
CA GLU A 27 -5.04 6.32 -7.65
C GLU A 27 -4.13 6.06 -6.42
N VAL A 28 -3.79 7.10 -5.67
CA VAL A 28 -2.90 6.98 -4.51
C VAL A 28 -3.70 7.04 -3.21
N LEU A 29 -3.64 5.95 -2.44
CA LEU A 29 -4.13 5.88 -1.06
C LEU A 29 -2.95 5.93 -0.09
N THR A 30 -3.14 6.58 1.06
CA THR A 30 -2.09 6.70 2.08
C THR A 30 -2.64 6.36 3.46
N ALA A 31 -1.86 5.67 4.27
CA ALA A 31 -2.15 5.41 5.68
C ALA A 31 -0.95 5.76 6.56
N THR A 32 -1.20 6.34 7.73
CA THR A 32 -0.15 6.65 8.72
C THR A 32 0.17 5.49 9.65
N SER A 33 -0.49 4.34 9.48
CA SER A 33 -0.25 3.14 10.29
C SER A 33 -0.65 1.88 9.55
N ALA A 34 -0.07 0.75 9.96
CA ALA A 34 -0.38 -0.56 9.41
C ALA A 34 -1.87 -0.95 9.59
N ALA A 35 -2.48 -0.63 10.73
CA ALA A 35 -3.88 -0.94 10.99
C ALA A 35 -4.80 -0.27 9.96
N VAL A 36 -4.63 1.04 9.75
CA VAL A 36 -5.39 1.80 8.74
C VAL A 36 -5.06 1.30 7.33
N GLY A 37 -3.79 0.97 7.06
CA GLY A 37 -3.36 0.41 5.78
C GLY A 37 -4.03 -0.92 5.45
N LEU A 38 -4.16 -1.83 6.42
CA LEU A 38 -4.83 -3.12 6.25
C LEU A 38 -6.32 -2.96 5.97
N GLU A 39 -6.99 -2.01 6.63
CA GLU A 39 -8.39 -1.67 6.34
C GLU A 39 -8.55 -1.16 4.91
N LEU A 40 -7.67 -0.27 4.45
CA LEU A 40 -7.68 0.24 3.08
C LEU A 40 -7.38 -0.86 2.06
N PHE A 41 -6.42 -1.74 2.35
CA PHE A 41 -6.09 -2.88 1.50
C PHE A 41 -7.29 -3.82 1.33
N ALA A 42 -7.98 -4.15 2.41
CA ALA A 42 -9.16 -5.00 2.37
C ALA A 42 -10.31 -4.38 1.57
N ARG A 43 -10.49 -3.04 1.65
CA ARG A 43 -11.56 -2.31 0.96
C ARG A 43 -11.28 -2.10 -0.52
N HIS A 44 -10.06 -1.72 -0.88
CA HIS A 44 -9.73 -1.27 -2.23
C HIS A 44 -9.03 -2.35 -3.07
N ARG A 45 -8.53 -3.42 -2.43
CA ARG A 45 -7.69 -4.47 -3.05
C ARG A 45 -6.73 -3.87 -4.08
N PRO A 46 -5.86 -2.93 -3.67
CA PRO A 46 -4.85 -2.37 -4.57
C PRO A 46 -4.08 -3.54 -5.19
N GLY A 47 -4.12 -3.63 -6.52
CA GLY A 47 -3.51 -4.73 -7.26
C GLY A 47 -2.00 -4.61 -7.20
N ALA A 48 -1.39 -5.26 -6.21
CA ALA A 48 0.04 -5.49 -6.18
C ALA A 48 0.30 -6.87 -6.81
N GLU A 49 0.90 -6.90 -7.99
CA GLU A 49 1.67 -8.07 -8.45
C GLU A 49 2.96 -8.09 -7.63
N GLY A 50 2.84 -8.42 -6.35
CA GLY A 50 3.93 -8.47 -5.40
C GLY A 50 3.77 -9.72 -4.56
N ASP A 51 4.65 -10.69 -4.80
CA ASP A 51 4.83 -11.84 -3.93
C ASP A 51 4.88 -11.37 -2.46
N GLY A 52 4.01 -11.96 -1.64
CA GLY A 52 3.69 -11.64 -0.26
C GLY A 52 4.65 -10.71 0.51
N TYR A 53 4.08 -9.62 1.06
CA TYR A 53 4.73 -8.86 2.12
C TYR A 53 4.74 -9.69 3.42
N CYS A 54 5.83 -10.44 3.66
CA CYS A 54 6.06 -11.18 4.91
C CYS A 54 6.77 -10.27 5.93
N ASN A 55 6.06 -9.84 6.99
CA ASN A 55 6.68 -9.10 8.11
C ASN A 55 7.35 -10.04 9.14
N ASP A 56 7.05 -11.33 9.10
CA ASP A 56 7.66 -12.38 9.92
C ASP A 56 8.19 -13.51 9.04
N ARG A 57 9.47 -13.84 9.18
CA ARG A 57 10.13 -14.96 8.45
C ARG A 57 9.47 -16.32 8.68
N ALA A 58 8.55 -16.45 9.63
CA ALA A 58 7.87 -17.70 9.98
C ALA A 58 6.58 -17.97 9.19
N SER A 59 6.02 -16.98 8.51
CA SER A 59 4.62 -17.05 8.01
C SER A 59 4.48 -16.82 6.51
N CYS A 60 5.55 -17.00 5.72
CA CYS A 60 5.42 -17.01 4.26
C CYS A 60 4.65 -18.25 3.81
N PHE A 61 3.32 -18.15 3.83
CA PHE A 61 2.44 -19.11 3.21
C PHE A 61 2.49 -18.86 1.70
N SER A 62 3.22 -19.72 1.00
CA SER A 62 3.21 -19.80 -0.47
C SER A 62 1.86 -20.38 -0.92
N PRO A 63 1.07 -19.67 -1.73
CA PRO A 63 0.11 -20.34 -2.58
C PRO A 63 0.86 -20.80 -3.84
N ARG A 64 0.70 -22.07 -4.18
CA ARG A 64 0.93 -22.57 -5.54
C ARG A 64 -0.09 -21.98 -6.49
#